data_AF-A0A9X6VHE2-F1
#
_entry.id   AF-A0A9X6VHE2-F1
#
_cell.length_a   1.000
_cell.length_b   1.000
_cell.length_c   1.000
_cell.angle_alpha   90.00
_cell.angle_beta   90.00
_cell.angle_gamma   90.00
#
_symmetry.space_group_name_H-M   'P 1'
#
loop_
_entity.id
_entity.type
_entity.pdbx_description
1 polymer ?
#
loop_
_entity_poly.entity_id
_entity_poly.type
_entity_poly.pdbx_seq_one_letter_code
_entity_poly.pdbx_strand_id
1 'polypeptide(L)'
;MDNTKTIYQFVTLKQGGKLRTTEFQHTEIPFLTKGYHESKSTRKELQMQPKFCGFCGPMWGGYTGDGKPVIRYESTEAYSALSI
;
A
#
# COMPACT_ATOMS: atom_id res chain seq x y z
N MET A 1 -15.57 2.96 1.13
CA MET A 1 -14.97 2.06 2.12
C MET A 1 -14.58 2.90 3.32
N ASP A 2 -14.70 2.38 4.54
CA ASP A 2 -14.27 3.12 5.72
C ASP A 2 -12.75 3.04 5.86
N ASN A 3 -12.06 4.06 5.35
CA ASN A 3 -10.60 4.13 5.36
C ASN A 3 -10.02 4.24 6.78
N THR A 4 -10.84 4.56 7.79
CA THR A 4 -10.40 4.65 9.19
C THR A 4 -10.05 3.30 9.81
N LYS A 5 -10.51 2.20 9.21
CA LYS A 5 -10.23 0.82 9.65
C LYS A 5 -9.21 0.11 8.78
N THR A 6 -8.71 0.78 7.74
CA THR A 6 -7.80 0.20 6.75
C THR A 6 -6.36 0.42 7.17
N ILE A 7 -5.56 -0.64 7.17
CA ILE A 7 -4.12 -0.57 7.41
C ILE A 7 -3.39 -0.32 6.10
N TYR A 8 -2.58 0.73 6.04
CA TYR A 8 -1.76 1.07 4.88
C TYR A 8 -0.34 0.56 5.10
N GLN A 9 0.00 -0.51 4.41
CA GLN A 9 1.29 -1.19 4.55
C GLN A 9 2.24 -0.75 3.44
N PHE A 10 3.41 -0.23 3.80
CA PHE A 10 4.45 0.21 2.87
C PHE A 10 5.67 -0.69 2.98
N VAL A 11 6.06 -1.28 1.87
CA VAL A 11 7.23 -2.15 1.75
C VAL A 11 8.31 -1.42 0.96
N THR A 12 9.47 -1.28 1.57
CA THR A 12 10.63 -0.59 0.99
C THR A 12 11.87 -1.47 1.07
N LEU A 13 12.82 -1.26 0.16
CA LEU A 13 14.12 -1.91 0.22
C LEU A 13 15.11 -1.02 0.98
N LYS A 14 15.70 -1.53 2.07
CA LYS A 14 16.78 -0.82 2.77
C LYS A 14 18.11 -0.98 2.04
N GLN A 15 19.05 -0.09 2.37
CA GLN A 15 20.47 -0.31 2.08
C GLN A 15 20.90 -1.68 2.61
N GLY A 16 21.49 -2.51 1.75
CA GLY A 16 21.82 -3.91 2.03
C GLY A 16 20.79 -4.94 1.55
N GLY A 17 19.75 -4.53 0.79
CA GLY A 17 18.82 -5.47 0.13
C GLY A 17 17.77 -6.09 1.05
N LYS A 18 17.65 -5.61 2.30
CA LYS A 18 16.65 -6.12 3.25
C LYS A 18 15.33 -5.36 3.09
N LEU A 19 14.23 -6.10 2.95
CA LEU A 19 12.89 -5.51 2.94
C LEU A 19 12.53 -4.94 4.32
N ARG A 20 11.85 -3.80 4.32
CA ARG A 20 11.27 -3.15 5.49
C ARG A 20 9.80 -2.90 5.22
N THR A 21 8.97 -3.34 6.15
CA THR A 21 7.54 -3.04 6.17
C THR A 21 7.22 -2.03 7.26
N THR A 22 6.42 -1.02 6.93
CA THR A 22 5.89 -0.02 7.86
C THR A 22 4.40 0.15 7.63
N GLU A 23 3.62 0.26 8.69
CA GLU A 23 2.16 0.38 8.63
C GLU A 23 1.71 1.74 9.16
N PHE A 24 0.69 2.31 8.55
CA PHE A 24 0.12 3.60 8.91
C PHE A 24 -1.41 3.55 8.89
N GLN A 25 -2.03 4.40 9.71
CA GLN A 25 -3.42 4.81 9.49
C GLN A 25 -3.49 5.81 8.34
N HIS A 26 -4.66 5.92 7.69
CA HIS A 26 -4.84 6.78 6.50
C HIS A 26 -4.33 8.22 6.69
N THR A 27 -4.61 8.82 7.85
CA THR A 27 -4.26 10.21 8.18
C THR A 27 -2.81 10.42 8.58
N GLU A 28 -2.06 9.34 8.80
CA GLU A 28 -0.68 9.36 9.30
C GLU A 28 0.34 9.03 8.21
N ILE A 29 -0.11 8.82 6.97
CA ILE A 29 0.76 8.43 5.87
C ILE A 29 1.69 9.60 5.52
N PRO A 30 3.02 9.44 5.67
CA PRO A 30 3.98 10.53 5.50
C PRO A 30 4.39 10.76 4.03
N PHE A 31 3.69 10.14 3.08
CA PHE A 31 4.05 10.15 1.66
C PHE A 31 3.15 11.06 0.85
N LEU A 32 3.76 11.78 -0.10
CA LEU A 32 3.03 12.67 -1.00
C LEU A 32 2.10 11.87 -1.93
N THR A 33 0.82 12.23 -1.95
CA THR A 33 -0.17 11.67 -2.88
C THR A 33 0.03 12.24 -4.28
N LYS A 34 0.00 11.38 -5.31
CA LYS A 34 0.11 11.75 -6.74
C LYS A 34 -1.17 11.54 -7.55
N GLY A 35 -2.26 11.10 -6.90
CA GLY A 35 -3.55 10.82 -7.52
C GLY A 35 -4.24 9.62 -6.87
N TYR A 36 -5.22 9.05 -7.56
CA TYR A 36 -6.04 7.95 -7.05
C TYR A 36 -6.08 6.75 -8.00
N HIS A 37 -6.41 5.58 -7.46
CA HIS A 37 -6.67 4.37 -8.21
C HIS A 37 -8.14 4.27 -8.62
N GLU A 38 -8.47 4.83 -9.78
CA GLU A 38 -9.86 5.00 -10.26
C GLU A 38 -10.43 3.79 -11.01
N SER A 39 -9.66 2.72 -11.16
CA SER A 39 -10.10 1.56 -11.94
C SER A 39 -11.28 0.87 -11.26
N LYS A 40 -12.44 0.88 -11.92
CA LYS A 40 -13.67 0.25 -11.42
C LYS A 40 -13.65 -1.28 -11.53
N SER A 41 -12.72 -1.84 -12.30
CA SER A 41 -12.59 -3.30 -12.51
C SER A 41 -11.77 -3.99 -11.41
N THR A 42 -11.09 -3.24 -10.53
CA THR A 42 -10.35 -3.82 -9.41
C THR A 42 -11.26 -4.13 -8.22
N ARG A 43 -10.72 -4.88 -7.25
CA ARG A 43 -11.32 -5.10 -5.93
C ARG A 43 -11.87 -3.79 -5.36
N LYS A 44 -13.07 -3.84 -4.76
CA LYS A 44 -13.74 -2.67 -4.19
C LYS A 44 -12.86 -1.93 -3.20
N GLU A 45 -12.00 -2.67 -2.51
CA GLU A 45 -11.06 -2.17 -1.51
C GLU A 45 -9.92 -1.33 -2.08
N LEU A 46 -9.59 -1.53 -3.36
CA LEU A 46 -8.54 -0.80 -4.07
C LEU A 46 -9.07 0.43 -4.80
N GLN A 47 -10.38 0.50 -5.02
CA GLN A 47 -11.01 1.62 -5.73
C GLN A 47 -10.89 2.90 -4.90
N MET A 48 -10.51 3.98 -5.56
CA MET A 48 -10.30 5.30 -4.95
C MET A 48 -9.23 5.35 -3.85
N GLN A 49 -8.38 4.32 -3.75
CA GLN A 49 -7.21 4.39 -2.87
C GLN A 49 -6.18 5.39 -3.42
N PRO A 50 -5.49 6.14 -2.55
CA PRO A 50 -4.45 7.07 -2.97
C PRO A 50 -3.29 6.34 -3.64
N LYS A 51 -2.65 7.02 -4.58
CA LYS A 51 -1.35 6.63 -5.14
C LYS A 51 -0.31 7.55 -4.54
N PHE A 52 0.85 7.00 -4.18
CA PHE A 52 1.93 7.77 -3.56
C PHE A 52 3.14 7.92 -4.49
N CYS A 53 3.85 9.04 -4.38
CA CYS A 53 5.14 9.25 -5.04
C CYS A 53 6.16 8.21 -4.52
N GLY A 54 6.96 7.62 -5.41
CA GLY A 54 7.95 6.59 -5.05
C GLY A 54 7.39 5.18 -4.82
N PHE A 55 6.06 5.00 -4.87
CA PHE A 55 5.43 3.69 -4.72
C PHE A 55 4.65 3.27 -5.98
N CYS A 56 4.57 1.96 -6.16
CA CYS A 56 3.63 1.30 -7.04
C CYS A 56 2.18 1.60 -6.61
N GLY A 57 1.22 1.28 -7.49
CA GLY A 57 -0.20 1.43 -7.17
C GLY A 57 -0.63 0.59 -5.96
N PRO A 58 -1.82 0.86 -5.40
CA PRO A 58 -2.35 0.09 -4.27
C PRO A 58 -2.53 -1.38 -4.65
N MET A 59 -2.13 -2.28 -3.76
CA MET A 59 -2.25 -3.73 -3.90
C MET A 59 -3.02 -4.31 -2.72
N TRP A 60 -3.75 -5.39 -2.96
CA TRP A 60 -4.52 -6.05 -1.91
C TRP A 60 -3.61 -6.88 -1.01
N GLY A 61 -3.53 -6.53 0.27
CA GLY A 61 -2.70 -7.20 1.28
C GLY A 61 -3.45 -8.24 2.11
N GLY A 62 -4.76 -8.44 1.88
CA GLY A 62 -5.58 -9.34 2.68
C GLY A 62 -6.25 -8.65 3.87
N TYR A 63 -6.67 -9.47 4.83
CA TYR A 63 -7.23 -9.01 6.10
C TYR A 63 -6.27 -9.34 7.24
N THR A 64 -6.20 -8.48 8.26
CA THR A 64 -5.55 -8.82 9.53
C THR A 64 -6.33 -9.91 10.26
N GLY A 65 -5.76 -10.50 11.31
CA GLY A 65 -6.46 -11.46 12.17
C GLY A 65 -7.76 -10.91 12.78
N ASP A 66 -7.83 -9.59 13.01
CA ASP A 66 -9.02 -8.89 13.51
C ASP A 66 -9.98 -8.44 12.40
N GLY A 67 -9.76 -8.89 11.16
CA GLY A 67 -10.63 -8.59 10.02
C GLY A 67 -10.46 -7.19 9.43
N LYS A 68 -9.38 -6.46 9.74
CA LYS A 68 -9.11 -5.14 9.14
C LYS A 68 -8.48 -5.30 7.74
N PRO A 69 -8.96 -4.57 6.72
CA PRO A 69 -8.39 -4.63 5.38
C PRO A 69 -6.98 -4.04 5.34
N VAL A 70 -6.08 -4.66 4.58
CA VAL A 70 -4.70 -4.20 4.38
C VAL A 70 -4.50 -3.80 2.92
N ILE A 71 -4.06 -2.56 2.69
CA ILE A 71 -3.66 -2.07 1.36
C ILE A 71 -2.15 -1.92 1.35
N ARG A 72 -1.49 -2.67 0.48
CA ARG A 72 -0.04 -2.71 0.36
C ARG A 72 0.45 -1.77 -0.74
N TYR A 73 1.54 -1.08 -0.46
CA TYR A 73 2.28 -0.23 -1.38
C TYR A 73 3.74 -0.64 -1.34
N GLU A 74 4.35 -0.82 -2.51
CA GLU A 74 5.74 -1.25 -2.61
C GLU A 74 6.52 -0.16 -3.33
N SER A 75 7.71 0.16 -2.84
CA SER A 75 8.69 0.91 -3.65
C SER A 75 9.04 0.09 -4.88
N THR A 76 9.43 0.73 -5.98
CA THR A 76 9.81 0.05 -7.23
C THR A 76 10.89 -1.01 -6.99
N GLU A 77 11.86 -0.70 -6.13
CA GLU A 77 12.97 -1.57 -5.75
C GLU A 77 12.48 -2.80 -4.96
N ALA A 78 11.58 -2.59 -4.00
CA ALA A 78 10.97 -3.68 -3.23
C ALA A 78 10.11 -4.58 -4.13
N TYR A 79 9.31 -4.01 -5.03
CA TYR A 79 8.51 -4.77 -6.00
C TYR A 79 9.38 -5.62 -6.90
N SER A 80 10.47 -5.04 -7.43
CA SER A 80 11.44 -5.77 -8.25
C SER A 80 12.10 -6.91 -7.49
N ALA A 81 12.43 -6.73 -6.21
CA ALA A 81 13.03 -7.78 -5.38
C ALA A 81 12.05 -8.91 -5.03
N LEU A 82 10.74 -8.62 -4.98
CA LEU A 82 9.68 -9.58 -4.66
C LEU A 82 9.11 -10.32 -5.89
N SER A 83 9.43 -9.87 -7.10
CA SER A 83 8.88 -10.40 -8.36
C SER A 83 9.78 -11.45 -9.03
N ILE A 84 10.66 -12.11 -8.25
CA ILE A 84 11.61 -13.15 -8.71
C ILE A 84 10.97 -14.53 -8.63
#